data_AF-A0A0D0ACL8-F1
#
_entry.id   AF-A0A0D0ACL8-F1
#
_cell.length_a   1.000
_cell.length_b   1.000
_cell.length_c   1.000
_cell.angle_alpha   90.00
_cell.angle_beta   90.00
_cell.angle_gamma   90.00
#
_symmetry.space_group_name_H-M   'P 1'
#
loop_
_entity.id
_entity.type
_entity.pdbx_description
1 polymer ?
#
loop_
_entity_poly.entity_id
_entity_poly.type
_entity_poly.pdbx_seq_one_letter_code
_entity_poly.pdbx_strand_id
1 'polypeptide(L)'
;MDESAVTRLLNPDDPQHVPRAVELMQAVIAVSKVKIDTITSDVGMCADMSAITSLSAILESLLLPFIDITLSLQQQVSYLSCYAHLTFTFFHLYRSTFMPHVLYYNSQTMAKNACFCIAKQQRLDGSQRFWLIQTGDDRLEKLFGITRMRGQHNSAMNYSQALDCISATKDIDTVFKKHSDLKSGSR
;
A
#
# COMPACT_ATOMS: atom_id res chain seq x y z
N MET A 1 4.88 -19.44 12.08
CA MET A 1 6.04 -18.54 11.98
C MET A 1 6.94 -18.78 13.18
N ASP A 2 8.25 -18.73 13.01
CA ASP A 2 9.18 -18.71 14.15
C ASP A 2 9.21 -17.33 14.81
N GLU A 3 9.71 -17.27 16.05
CA GLU A 3 9.76 -16.05 16.88
C GLU A 3 10.65 -14.94 16.27
N SER A 4 11.71 -15.32 15.57
CA SER A 4 12.60 -14.39 14.86
C SER A 4 11.89 -13.68 13.71
N ALA A 5 11.08 -14.43 12.94
CA ALA A 5 10.29 -13.91 11.85
C ALA A 5 9.21 -12.92 12.32
N VAL A 6 8.59 -13.19 13.47
CA VAL A 6 7.62 -12.29 14.13
C VAL A 6 8.32 -11.01 14.60
N THR A 7 9.46 -11.15 15.30
CA THR A 7 10.23 -10.01 15.81
C THR A 7 10.63 -9.07 14.68
N ARG A 8 11.13 -9.62 13.56
CA ARG A 8 11.52 -8.86 12.38
C ARG A 8 10.32 -8.16 11.72
N LEU A 9 9.08 -8.65 11.89
CA LEU A 9 7.89 -8.02 11.29
C LEU A 9 7.40 -6.86 12.16
N LEU A 10 7.42 -7.06 13.48
CA LEU A 10 6.95 -6.07 14.45
C LEU A 10 7.98 -4.97 14.72
N ASN A 11 9.27 -5.26 14.54
CA ASN A 11 10.37 -4.32 14.74
C ASN A 11 11.21 -4.22 13.45
N PRO A 12 10.70 -3.51 12.42
CA PRO A 12 11.46 -3.32 11.18
C PRO A 12 12.65 -2.37 11.42
N ASP A 13 13.82 -2.72 10.88
CA ASP A 13 15.00 -1.86 10.88
C ASP A 13 14.80 -0.60 10.01
N ASP A 14 13.94 -0.70 8.99
CA ASP A 14 13.55 0.38 8.09
C ASP A 14 12.01 0.57 8.10
N PRO A 15 11.49 1.67 8.69
CA PRO A 15 10.06 1.96 8.71
C PRO A 15 9.47 2.27 7.33
N GLN A 16 10.30 2.49 6.30
CA GLN A 16 9.87 2.76 4.92
C GLN A 16 9.84 1.50 4.04
N HIS A 17 10.15 0.32 4.60
CA HIS A 17 10.21 -0.92 3.83
C HIS A 17 8.80 -1.49 3.51
N VAL A 18 8.17 -0.97 2.45
CA VAL A 18 6.79 -1.32 2.03
C VAL A 18 6.51 -2.83 1.95
N PRO A 19 7.37 -3.68 1.33
CA PRO A 19 7.11 -5.12 1.29
C PRO A 19 6.96 -5.76 2.67
N ARG A 20 7.67 -5.24 3.68
CA ARG A 20 7.63 -5.75 5.05
C ARG A 20 6.31 -5.42 5.73
N ALA A 21 5.82 -4.20 5.49
CA ALA A 21 4.50 -3.79 5.96
C ALA A 21 3.40 -4.66 5.33
N VAL A 22 3.49 -4.97 4.04
CA VAL A 22 2.55 -5.87 3.36
C VAL A 22 2.59 -7.28 3.96
N GLU A 23 3.78 -7.84 4.20
CA GLU A 23 3.94 -9.13 4.87
C GLU A 23 3.31 -9.15 6.27
N LEU A 24 3.48 -8.08 7.06
CA LEU A 24 2.87 -7.95 8.37
C LEU A 24 1.34 -7.93 8.28
N MET A 25 0.78 -7.14 7.36
CA MET A 25 -0.67 -7.09 7.16
C MET A 25 -1.23 -8.45 6.76
N GLN A 26 -0.57 -9.16 5.84
CA GLN A 26 -0.97 -10.52 5.44
C GLN A 26 -0.89 -11.50 6.61
N ALA A 27 0.14 -11.39 7.47
CA ALA A 27 0.26 -12.21 8.66
C ALA A 27 -0.91 -11.96 9.65
N VAL A 28 -1.27 -10.71 9.91
CA VAL A 28 -2.43 -10.35 10.76
C VAL A 28 -3.73 -10.91 10.17
N ILE A 29 -3.92 -10.80 8.84
CA ILE A 29 -5.07 -11.37 8.15
C ILE A 29 -5.11 -12.90 8.30
N ALA A 30 -3.98 -13.58 8.16
CA ALA A 30 -3.89 -15.02 8.33
C ALA A 30 -4.20 -15.46 9.77
N VAL A 31 -3.69 -14.74 10.78
CA VAL A 31 -3.97 -15.01 12.20
C VAL A 31 -5.48 -14.90 12.48
N SER A 32 -6.17 -13.91 11.93
CA SER A 32 -7.62 -13.75 12.13
C SER A 32 -8.46 -14.91 11.59
N LYS A 33 -7.90 -15.73 10.69
CA LYS A 33 -8.57 -16.90 10.10
C LYS A 33 -8.38 -18.18 10.93
N VAL A 34 -7.56 -18.12 11.99
CA VAL A 34 -7.36 -19.23 12.92
C VAL A 34 -8.61 -19.39 13.77
N LYS A 35 -9.19 -20.59 13.76
CA LYS A 35 -10.33 -20.91 14.61
C LYS A 35 -9.86 -21.09 16.04
N ILE A 36 -10.48 -20.37 16.95
CA ILE A 36 -10.24 -20.49 18.38
C ILE A 36 -11.50 -21.05 19.02
N ASP A 37 -11.31 -22.02 19.89
CA ASP A 37 -12.40 -22.60 20.65
C ASP A 37 -12.78 -21.67 21.79
N THR A 38 -13.88 -20.96 21.61
CA THR A 38 -14.41 -19.99 22.58
C THR A 38 -14.90 -20.63 23.86
N ILE A 39 -15.08 -21.97 23.91
CA ILE A 39 -15.52 -22.69 25.11
C ILE A 39 -14.34 -22.94 26.06
N THR A 40 -13.15 -23.16 25.50
CA THR A 40 -11.94 -23.51 26.26
C THR A 40 -10.97 -22.35 26.43
N SER A 41 -11.13 -21.26 25.67
CA SER A 41 -10.26 -20.08 25.72
C SER A 41 -10.66 -19.12 26.84
N ASP A 42 -9.67 -18.43 27.41
CA ASP A 42 -9.94 -17.38 28.39
C ASP A 42 -10.53 -16.12 27.75
N VAL A 43 -11.13 -15.27 28.59
CA VAL A 43 -11.82 -14.05 28.17
C VAL A 43 -10.86 -13.06 27.48
N GLY A 44 -9.60 -12.99 27.95
CA GLY A 44 -8.58 -12.12 27.37
C GLY A 44 -8.22 -12.54 25.95
N MET A 45 -7.94 -13.83 25.75
CA MET A 45 -7.69 -14.40 24.41
C MET A 45 -8.87 -14.16 23.45
N CYS A 46 -10.11 -14.30 23.92
CA CYS A 46 -11.29 -14.01 23.10
C CYS A 46 -11.37 -12.52 22.71
N ALA A 47 -11.04 -11.60 23.63
CA ALA A 47 -11.04 -10.17 23.36
C ALA A 47 -9.94 -9.77 22.36
N ASP A 48 -8.72 -10.28 22.55
CA ASP A 48 -7.60 -10.04 21.64
C ASP A 48 -7.90 -10.52 20.22
N MET A 49 -8.53 -11.68 20.09
CA MET A 49 -8.91 -12.24 18.80
C MET A 49 -10.03 -11.47 18.12
N SER A 50 -10.97 -10.93 18.90
CA SER A 50 -11.99 -10.01 18.39
C SER A 50 -11.36 -8.72 17.86
N ALA A 51 -10.35 -8.19 18.55
CA ALA A 51 -9.58 -7.03 18.11
C ALA A 51 -8.77 -7.33 16.84
N ILE A 52 -8.06 -8.46 16.79
CA ILE A 52 -7.30 -8.92 15.61
C ILE A 52 -8.23 -9.13 14.42
N THR A 53 -9.41 -9.70 14.61
CA THR A 53 -10.41 -9.88 13.54
C THR A 53 -10.92 -8.55 13.01
N SER A 54 -11.15 -7.58 13.90
CA SER A 54 -11.56 -6.23 13.48
C SER A 54 -10.45 -5.52 12.70
N LEU A 55 -9.21 -5.62 13.17
CA LEU A 55 -8.04 -5.08 12.48
C LEU A 55 -7.83 -5.77 11.13
N SER A 56 -7.98 -7.09 11.06
CA SER A 56 -7.81 -7.82 9.81
C SER A 56 -8.83 -7.42 8.76
N ALA A 57 -10.09 -7.19 9.13
CA ALA A 57 -11.11 -6.72 8.20
C ALA A 57 -10.73 -5.38 7.56
N ILE A 58 -10.13 -4.47 8.35
CA ILE A 58 -9.61 -3.19 7.86
C ILE A 58 -8.43 -3.42 6.90
N LEU A 59 -7.44 -4.21 7.32
CA LEU A 59 -6.23 -4.46 6.54
C LEU A 59 -6.51 -5.23 5.24
N GLU A 60 -7.38 -6.23 5.28
CA GLU A 60 -7.78 -7.02 4.10
C GLU A 60 -8.52 -6.14 3.09
N SER A 61 -9.43 -5.27 3.58
CA SER A 61 -10.14 -4.30 2.74
C SER A 61 -9.24 -3.24 2.12
N LEU A 62 -8.12 -2.90 2.77
CA LEU A 62 -7.12 -2.01 2.22
C LEU A 62 -6.25 -2.71 1.18
N LEU A 63 -5.78 -3.93 1.50
CA LEU A 63 -4.67 -4.58 0.81
C LEU A 63 -5.11 -5.32 -0.45
N LEU A 64 -6.17 -6.13 -0.37
CA LEU A 64 -6.62 -6.97 -1.48
C LEU A 64 -6.86 -6.22 -2.79
N PRO A 65 -7.43 -4.99 -2.80
CA PRO A 65 -7.60 -4.21 -4.02
C PRO A 65 -6.33 -4.03 -4.86
N PHE A 66 -5.15 -4.05 -4.23
CA PHE A 66 -3.88 -3.76 -4.88
C PHE A 66 -3.05 -5.01 -5.18
N ILE A 67 -3.21 -6.09 -4.41
CA ILE A 67 -2.38 -7.29 -4.53
C ILE A 67 -3.10 -8.45 -5.24
N ASP A 68 -4.43 -8.47 -5.23
CA ASP A 68 -5.20 -9.54 -5.87
C ASP A 68 -5.64 -9.13 -7.28
N ILE A 69 -4.92 -9.67 -8.26
CA ILE A 69 -5.16 -9.43 -9.69
C ILE A 69 -6.41 -10.14 -10.22
N THR A 70 -7.02 -11.02 -9.43
CA THR A 70 -8.24 -11.75 -9.83
C THR A 70 -9.52 -10.95 -9.56
N LEU A 71 -9.43 -9.90 -8.74
CA LEU A 71 -10.57 -9.02 -8.45
C LEU A 71 -10.93 -8.16 -9.66
N SER A 72 -12.23 -8.10 -9.94
CA SER A 72 -12.78 -7.07 -10.83
C SER A 72 -12.64 -5.69 -10.21
N LEU A 73 -12.63 -4.64 -11.05
CA LEU A 73 -12.61 -3.25 -10.59
C LEU A 73 -13.75 -2.94 -9.62
N GLN A 74 -14.94 -3.51 -9.84
CA GLN A 74 -16.07 -3.35 -8.93
C GLN A 74 -15.76 -3.93 -7.54
N GLN A 75 -15.20 -5.14 -7.47
CA GLN A 75 -14.80 -5.75 -6.20
C GLN A 75 -13.71 -4.94 -5.50
N GLN A 76 -12.71 -4.46 -6.24
CA GLN A 76 -11.67 -3.58 -5.70
C GLN A 76 -12.27 -2.31 -5.06
N VAL A 77 -13.24 -1.68 -5.73
CA VAL A 77 -13.95 -0.52 -5.19
C VAL A 77 -14.80 -0.88 -3.97
N SER A 78 -15.46 -2.03 -3.96
CA SER A 78 -16.22 -2.50 -2.79
C SER A 78 -15.34 -2.68 -1.57
N TYR A 79 -14.14 -3.25 -1.73
CA TYR A 79 -13.15 -3.37 -0.66
C TYR A 79 -12.65 -2.00 -0.18
N LEU A 80 -12.29 -1.08 -1.08
CA LEU A 80 -11.89 0.27 -0.69
C LEU A 80 -13.01 1.04 0.02
N SER A 81 -14.27 0.83 -0.39
CA SER A 81 -15.44 1.38 0.30
C SER A 81 -15.58 0.78 1.71
N CYS A 82 -15.43 -0.54 1.85
CA CYS A 82 -15.41 -1.21 3.16
C CYS A 82 -14.32 -0.63 4.07
N TYR A 83 -13.09 -0.51 3.56
CA TYR A 83 -11.98 0.13 4.26
C TYR A 83 -12.32 1.55 4.73
N ALA A 84 -12.88 2.37 3.84
CA ALA A 84 -13.23 3.76 4.15
C ALA A 84 -14.27 3.86 5.28
N HIS A 85 -15.30 2.99 5.28
CA HIS A 85 -16.34 2.98 6.31
C HIS A 85 -15.86 2.41 7.65
N LEU A 86 -15.09 1.32 7.63
CA LEU A 86 -14.52 0.76 8.85
C LEU A 86 -13.58 1.76 9.51
N THR A 87 -12.62 2.31 8.77
CA THR A 87 -11.69 3.29 9.33
C THR A 87 -12.38 4.58 9.75
N PHE A 88 -13.44 5.02 9.07
CA PHE A 88 -14.28 6.11 9.56
C PHE A 88 -14.91 5.79 10.93
N THR A 89 -15.48 4.60 11.08
CA THR A 89 -16.12 4.18 12.34
C THR A 89 -15.11 4.15 13.48
N PHE A 90 -13.96 3.49 13.29
CA PHE A 90 -12.90 3.42 14.31
C PHE A 90 -12.30 4.80 14.61
N PHE A 91 -12.06 5.62 13.59
CA PHE A 91 -11.53 6.97 13.79
C PHE A 91 -12.55 7.89 14.47
N HIS A 92 -13.85 7.73 14.21
CA HIS A 92 -14.88 8.49 14.90
C HIS A 92 -14.91 8.18 16.40
N LEU A 93 -14.81 6.89 16.76
CA LEU A 93 -14.84 6.41 18.14
C LEU A 93 -13.56 6.72 18.92
N TYR A 94 -12.40 6.48 18.31
CA TYR A 94 -11.10 6.46 19.01
C TYR A 94 -10.15 7.58 18.55
N ARG A 95 -10.42 8.24 17.43
CA ARG A 95 -9.62 9.37 16.91
C ARG A 95 -8.14 8.99 16.75
N SER A 96 -7.25 9.85 17.24
CA SER A 96 -5.80 9.70 17.13
C SER A 96 -5.22 8.51 17.89
N THR A 97 -5.97 7.89 18.83
CA THR A 97 -5.49 6.67 19.51
C THR A 97 -5.58 5.45 18.60
N PHE A 98 -6.51 5.45 17.65
CA PHE A 98 -6.58 4.39 16.64
C PHE A 98 -5.60 4.64 15.49
N MET A 99 -5.56 5.86 14.96
CA MET A 99 -4.72 6.19 13.80
C MET A 99 -4.37 7.68 13.78
N PRO A 100 -3.12 8.08 13.45
CA PRO A 100 -2.76 9.49 13.31
C PRO A 100 -3.66 10.22 12.29
N HIS A 101 -4.00 11.48 12.57
CA HIS A 101 -4.86 12.30 11.69
C HIS A 101 -4.38 12.34 10.24
N VAL A 102 -3.06 12.44 10.04
CA VAL A 102 -2.45 12.46 8.70
C VAL A 102 -2.65 11.14 7.98
N LEU A 103 -2.46 10.00 8.67
CA LEU A 103 -2.65 8.69 8.08
C LEU A 103 -4.12 8.46 7.71
N TYR A 104 -5.06 8.83 8.59
CA TYR A 104 -6.49 8.78 8.32
C TYR A 104 -6.86 9.63 7.09
N TYR A 105 -6.42 10.89 7.07
CA TYR A 105 -6.72 11.80 5.97
C TYR A 105 -6.18 11.29 4.64
N ASN A 106 -4.92 10.84 4.63
CA ASN A 106 -4.27 10.33 3.43
C ASN A 106 -4.96 9.06 2.92
N SER A 107 -5.32 8.12 3.81
CA SER A 107 -5.94 6.86 3.40
C SER A 107 -7.38 7.02 2.90
N GLN A 108 -8.15 7.92 3.51
CA GLN A 108 -9.48 8.29 3.02
C GLN A 108 -9.39 9.02 1.67
N THR A 109 -8.40 9.90 1.52
CA THR A 109 -8.15 10.59 0.25
C THR A 109 -7.74 9.61 -0.84
N MET A 110 -6.93 8.59 -0.51
CA MET A 110 -6.56 7.51 -1.44
C MET A 110 -7.79 6.75 -1.95
N ALA A 111 -8.67 6.29 -1.06
CA ALA A 111 -9.91 5.58 -1.44
C ALA A 111 -10.83 6.49 -2.29
N LYS A 112 -10.99 7.75 -1.89
CA LYS A 112 -11.75 8.75 -2.64
C LYS A 112 -11.15 8.97 -4.04
N ASN A 113 -9.83 9.13 -4.13
CA ASN A 113 -9.13 9.38 -5.39
C ASN A 113 -9.30 8.23 -6.38
N ALA A 114 -9.27 6.98 -5.91
CA ALA A 114 -9.57 5.81 -6.74
C ALA A 114 -10.94 5.95 -7.45
N CYS A 115 -11.99 6.28 -6.70
CA CYS A 115 -13.33 6.49 -7.25
C CYS A 115 -13.37 7.65 -8.26
N PHE A 116 -12.70 8.77 -7.97
CA PHE A 116 -12.64 9.90 -8.90
C PHE A 116 -11.89 9.56 -10.19
N CYS A 117 -10.78 8.83 -10.11
CA CYS A 117 -10.03 8.40 -11.28
C CYS A 117 -10.85 7.45 -12.16
N ILE A 118 -11.61 6.54 -11.57
CA ILE A 118 -12.54 5.68 -12.30
C ILE A 118 -13.61 6.50 -13.02
N ALA A 119 -14.27 7.43 -12.31
CA ALA A 119 -15.30 8.28 -12.91
C ALA A 119 -14.74 9.19 -14.03
N LYS A 120 -13.52 9.69 -13.88
CA LYS A 120 -12.81 10.43 -14.92
C LYS A 120 -12.54 9.55 -16.14
N GLN A 121 -12.07 8.32 -15.94
CA GLN A 121 -11.83 7.37 -17.03
C GLN A 121 -13.13 7.04 -17.77
N GLN A 122 -14.22 6.79 -17.05
CA GLN A 122 -15.54 6.53 -17.65
C GLN A 122 -16.02 7.69 -18.53
N ARG A 123 -15.75 8.93 -18.13
CA ARG A 123 -16.07 10.12 -18.93
C ARG A 123 -15.14 10.35 -20.11
N LEU A 124 -13.86 9.97 -19.98
CA LEU A 124 -12.87 10.13 -21.04
C LEU A 124 -13.03 9.05 -22.12
N ASP A 125 -13.02 7.78 -21.70
CA ASP A 125 -13.29 6.61 -22.53
C ASP A 125 -13.66 5.41 -21.63
N GLY A 126 -14.96 5.15 -21.51
CA GLY A 126 -15.49 4.04 -20.71
C GLY A 126 -15.23 2.64 -21.30
N SER A 127 -14.68 2.53 -22.51
CA SER A 127 -14.30 1.26 -23.11
C SER A 127 -12.92 0.77 -22.67
N GLN A 128 -12.08 1.66 -22.14
CA GLN A 128 -10.73 1.30 -21.69
C GLN A 128 -10.73 0.65 -20.31
N ARG A 129 -9.77 -0.25 -20.12
CA ARG A 129 -9.50 -0.85 -18.81
C ARG A 129 -8.89 0.19 -17.88
N PHE A 130 -9.31 0.16 -16.63
CA PHE A 130 -8.73 0.95 -15.55
C PHE A 130 -8.02 0.03 -14.56
N TRP A 131 -6.79 0.38 -14.21
CA TRP A 131 -5.96 -0.40 -13.28
C TRP A 131 -5.73 0.39 -12.02
N LEU A 132 -6.30 -0.05 -10.90
CA LEU A 132 -6.22 0.66 -9.63
C LEU A 132 -4.78 0.90 -9.17
N ILE A 133 -3.88 -0.05 -9.40
CA ILE A 133 -2.45 0.08 -9.04
C ILE A 133 -1.75 1.27 -9.74
N GLN A 134 -2.32 1.82 -10.81
CA GLN A 134 -1.77 2.99 -11.50
C GLN A 134 -2.12 4.32 -10.83
N THR A 135 -2.95 4.33 -9.77
CA THR A 135 -3.26 5.55 -9.02
C THR A 135 -2.22 5.91 -7.97
N GLY A 136 -1.26 5.03 -7.71
CA GLY A 136 -0.13 5.26 -6.80
C GLY A 136 1.03 6.03 -7.45
N ASP A 137 2.05 6.31 -6.65
CA ASP A 137 3.24 7.08 -7.00
C ASP A 137 4.51 6.23 -7.18
N ASP A 138 4.46 4.90 -7.06
CA ASP A 138 5.59 3.97 -7.28
C ASP A 138 6.43 4.29 -8.52
N ARG A 139 5.79 4.70 -9.62
CA ARG A 139 6.47 5.04 -10.88
C ARG A 139 7.30 6.30 -10.74
N LEU A 140 6.80 7.27 -9.99
CA LEU A 140 7.50 8.52 -9.67
C LEU A 140 8.62 8.26 -8.66
N GLU A 141 8.40 7.42 -7.65
CA GLU A 141 9.44 7.02 -6.70
C GLU A 141 10.60 6.28 -7.38
N LYS A 142 10.30 5.36 -8.31
CA LYS A 142 11.32 4.70 -9.15
C LYS A 142 12.12 5.71 -9.95
N LEU A 143 11.47 6.72 -10.52
CA LEU A 143 12.14 7.79 -11.26
C LEU A 143 13.05 8.60 -10.34
N PHE A 144 12.58 8.94 -9.13
CA PHE A 144 13.40 9.62 -8.13
C PHE A 144 14.60 8.77 -7.71
N GLY A 145 14.42 7.46 -7.50
CA GLY A 145 15.51 6.52 -7.21
C GLY A 145 16.59 6.53 -8.29
N ILE A 146 16.20 6.44 -9.56
CA ILE A 146 17.15 6.51 -10.69
C ILE A 146 17.87 7.86 -10.73
N THR A 147 17.14 8.96 -10.53
CA THR A 147 17.71 10.29 -10.45
C THR A 147 18.73 10.41 -9.32
N ARG A 148 18.48 9.84 -8.13
CA ARG A 148 19.44 9.86 -7.01
C ARG A 148 20.67 8.97 -7.27
N MET A 149 20.49 7.81 -7.90
CA MET A 149 21.61 6.93 -8.28
C MET A 149 22.56 7.62 -9.27
N ARG A 150 22.04 8.50 -10.14
CA ARG A 150 22.87 9.31 -11.05
C ARG A 150 23.75 10.34 -10.35
N GLY A 151 23.36 10.79 -9.16
CA GLY A 151 24.20 11.62 -8.31
C GLY A 151 25.45 10.90 -7.77
N GLN A 152 25.58 9.58 -7.98
CA GLN A 152 26.67 8.74 -7.47
C GLN A 152 26.94 9.03 -5.98
N HIS A 153 28.14 9.50 -5.64
CA HIS A 153 28.56 9.85 -4.28
C HIS A 153 27.82 11.07 -3.70
N ASN A 154 27.13 11.86 -4.53
CA ASN A 154 26.30 12.98 -4.10
C ASN A 154 24.81 12.69 -4.34
N SER A 155 24.25 11.80 -3.51
CA SER A 155 22.81 11.47 -3.52
C SER A 155 21.91 12.61 -3.01
N ALA A 156 22.50 13.70 -2.50
CA ALA A 156 21.86 14.94 -2.05
C ALA A 156 22.13 16.08 -3.04
N MET A 157 21.69 15.88 -4.29
CA MET A 157 21.87 16.85 -5.37
C MET A 157 21.22 18.20 -5.06
N ASN A 158 21.88 19.28 -5.46
CA ASN A 158 21.25 20.61 -5.44
C ASN A 158 20.21 20.73 -6.57
N TYR A 159 19.41 21.80 -6.55
CA TYR A 159 18.31 21.99 -7.50
C TYR A 159 18.75 21.95 -8.98
N SER A 160 19.87 22.60 -9.31
CA SER A 160 20.39 22.60 -10.69
C SER A 160 20.82 21.21 -11.14
N GLN A 161 21.55 20.49 -10.27
CA GLN A 161 21.99 19.12 -10.54
C GLN A 161 20.79 18.16 -10.69
N ALA A 162 19.74 18.37 -9.91
CA ALA A 162 18.51 17.60 -10.02
C ALA A 162 17.82 17.82 -11.37
N LEU A 163 17.77 19.05 -11.89
CA LEU A 163 17.16 19.34 -13.21
C LEU A 163 17.90 18.63 -14.36
N ASP A 164 19.23 18.68 -14.35
CA ASP A 164 20.06 18.02 -15.36
C ASP A 164 19.90 16.49 -15.28
N CYS A 165 19.90 15.95 -14.06
CA CYS A 165 19.73 14.52 -13.84
C CYS A 165 18.34 14.02 -14.23
N ILE A 166 17.27 14.75 -13.90
CA ILE A 166 15.89 14.38 -14.26
C ILE A 166 15.72 14.29 -15.77
N SER A 167 16.27 15.24 -16.52
CA SER A 167 16.18 15.26 -17.98
C SER A 167 16.77 13.99 -18.58
N ALA A 168 18.00 13.64 -18.16
CA ALA A 168 18.66 12.43 -18.64
C ALA A 168 18.04 11.12 -18.09
N THR A 169 17.48 11.13 -16.86
CA THR A 169 16.72 10.00 -16.31
C THR A 169 15.47 9.73 -17.16
N LYS A 170 14.77 10.77 -17.62
CA LYS A 170 13.57 10.62 -18.47
C LYS A 170 13.89 9.96 -19.81
N ASP A 171 15.03 10.29 -20.40
CA ASP A 171 15.49 9.66 -21.65
C ASP A 171 15.77 8.16 -21.44
N ILE A 172 16.45 7.82 -20.34
CA ILE A 172 16.68 6.41 -19.95
C ILE A 172 15.37 5.67 -19.70
N ASP A 173 14.44 6.24 -18.94
CA ASP A 173 13.14 5.63 -18.66
C ASP A 173 12.34 5.41 -19.95
N THR A 174 12.47 6.32 -20.93
CA THR A 174 11.87 6.16 -22.26
C THR A 174 12.49 4.99 -23.04
N VAL A 175 13.83 4.83 -22.98
CA VAL A 175 14.52 3.70 -23.60
C VAL A 175 14.10 2.38 -22.94
N PHE A 176 14.08 2.29 -21.61
CA PHE A 176 13.66 1.07 -20.90
C PHE A 176 12.19 0.72 -21.11
N LYS A 177 11.31 1.70 -21.32
CA LYS A 177 9.92 1.43 -21.71
C LYS A 177 9.79 0.84 -23.11
N LYS A 178 10.68 1.20 -24.03
CA LYS A 178 10.72 0.67 -25.40
C LYS A 178 11.46 -0.68 -25.48
N HIS A 179 12.44 -0.87 -24.61
CA HIS A 179 13.32 -2.04 -24.54
C HIS A 179 13.33 -2.59 -23.11
N SER A 180 12.25 -3.26 -22.73
CA SER A 180 12.09 -3.80 -21.36
C SER A 180 13.09 -4.88 -21.00
N ASP A 181 13.70 -5.52 -22.00
CA ASP A 181 14.79 -6.50 -21.91
C ASP A 181 16.09 -5.90 -21.36
N LEU A 182 16.33 -4.61 -21.58
CA LEU A 182 17.53 -3.91 -21.10
C LEU A 182 17.47 -3.53 -19.63
N LYS A 183 16.28 -3.59 -19.02
CA LYS A 183 16.09 -3.24 -17.61
C LYS A 183 16.47 -4.44 -16.75
N SER A 184 17.71 -4.48 -16.25
CA SER A 184 18.06 -5.44 -15.21
C SER A 184 17.18 -5.18 -13.98
N GLY A 185 16.56 -6.24 -13.46
CA GLY A 185 15.77 -6.15 -12.23
C GLY A 185 16.66 -5.64 -11.11
N SER A 186 16.24 -4.56 -10.45
CA SER A 186 16.82 -4.14 -9.18
C SER A 186 16.65 -5.31 -8.20
N ARG A 187 17.76 -5.96 -7.85
CA ARG A 187 17.84 -6.85 -6.68
C ARG A 187 17.81 -6.02 -5.41
#